data_AF-A0A952H1Q3-F1
#
_entry.id   AF-A0A952H1Q3-F1
#
_cell.length_a   1.000
_cell.length_b   1.000
_cell.length_c   1.000
_cell.angle_alpha   90.00
_cell.angle_beta   90.00
_cell.angle_gamma   90.00
#
_symmetry.space_group_name_H-M   'P 1'
#
loop_
_entity.id
_entity.type
_entity.pdbx_description
1 polymer ?
#
loop_
_entity_poly.entity_id
_entity_poly.type
_entity_poly.pdbx_seq_one_letter_code
_entity_poly.pdbx_strand_id
1 'polypeptide(L)'
;MRVVVLSGLSADLRRGSSLGAALLEDSMSALDIPQLVFLRAGWFMENFSKMLDFAAEAADGTFATPFSPGRPMPMVSAGDVAHRAADAPHIACAVNARTPSLRTSP
;
A
#
# COMPACT_ATOMS: atom_id res chain seq x y z
N MET A 1 13.58 -18.33 -10.42
CA MET A 1 12.30 -17.64 -10.69
C MET A 1 11.84 -17.00 -9.40
N ARG A 2 11.47 -15.72 -9.43
CA ARG A 2 10.97 -14.96 -8.28
C ARG A 2 9.52 -14.60 -8.54
N VAL A 3 8.68 -14.74 -7.52
CA VAL A 3 7.27 -14.32 -7.58
C VAL A 3 7.11 -13.14 -6.63
N VAL A 4 6.64 -12.02 -7.17
CA VAL A 4 6.35 -10.82 -6.40
C VAL A 4 4.83 -10.63 -6.38
N VAL A 5 4.26 -10.57 -5.20
CA VAL A 5 2.81 -10.46 -4.99
C VAL A 5 2.52 -9.10 -4.37
N LEU A 6 1.69 -8.31 -5.05
CA LEU A 6 1.16 -7.07 -4.50
C LEU A 6 0.09 -7.40 -3.44
N SER A 7 0.31 -6.93 -2.22
CA SER A 7 -0.56 -7.12 -1.07
C SER A 7 -0.93 -5.77 -0.44
N GLY A 8 -1.86 -5.80 0.51
CA GLY A 8 -2.32 -4.62 1.25
C GLY A 8 -1.43 -4.29 2.45
N LEU A 9 -1.22 -3.00 2.69
CA LEU A 9 -0.43 -2.50 3.83
C LEU A 9 -0.75 -3.18 5.17
N SER A 10 -2.04 -3.37 5.44
CA SER A 10 -2.56 -3.88 6.71
C SER A 10 -3.01 -5.34 6.66
N ALA A 11 -2.45 -6.15 5.75
CA ALA A 11 -2.82 -7.57 5.61
C ALA A 11 -2.72 -8.36 6.93
N ASP A 12 -1.85 -7.95 7.85
CA ASP A 12 -1.72 -8.50 9.21
C ASP A 12 -2.99 -8.31 10.07
N LEU A 13 -3.82 -7.30 9.81
CA LEU A 13 -5.03 -7.04 10.59
C LEU A 13 -6.17 -8.04 10.34
N ARG A 14 -6.14 -8.74 9.19
CA ARG A 14 -7.08 -9.84 8.86
C ARG A 14 -8.57 -9.51 9.03
N ARG A 15 -8.98 -8.27 8.72
CA ARG A 15 -10.37 -7.81 8.88
C ARG A 15 -10.77 -6.73 7.87
N GLY A 16 -12.07 -6.61 7.58
CA GLY A 16 -12.57 -5.63 6.61
C GLY A 16 -11.85 -5.77 5.27
N SER A 17 -11.47 -4.66 4.65
CA SER A 17 -10.75 -4.66 3.36
C SER A 17 -9.36 -5.33 3.41
N SER A 18 -8.76 -5.49 4.60
CA SER A 18 -7.47 -6.20 4.75
C SER A 18 -7.57 -7.73 4.72
N LEU A 19 -8.77 -8.30 4.88
CA LEU A 19 -8.96 -9.75 4.91
C LEU A 19 -8.57 -10.40 3.57
N GLY A 20 -8.96 -9.81 2.44
CA GLY A 20 -8.61 -10.33 1.13
C GLY A 20 -7.10 -10.40 0.88
N ALA A 21 -6.37 -9.37 1.33
CA ALA A 21 -4.91 -9.36 1.25
C ALA A 21 -4.27 -10.45 2.11
N ALA A 22 -4.78 -10.67 3.33
CA ALA A 22 -4.29 -11.74 4.19
C ALA A 22 -4.51 -13.15 3.60
N LEU A 23 -5.70 -13.39 3.04
CA LEU A 23 -6.03 -14.67 2.41
C LEU A 23 -5.16 -14.93 1.17
N LEU A 24 -4.84 -13.88 0.41
CA LEU A 24 -3.89 -13.97 -0.71
C LEU A 24 -2.49 -14.34 -0.22
N GLU A 25 -2.00 -13.69 0.84
CA GLU A 25 -0.68 -14.00 1.41
C GLU A 25 -0.61 -15.43 1.94
N ASP A 26 -1.64 -15.89 2.66
CA ASP A 26 -1.72 -17.27 3.17
C ASP A 26 -1.72 -18.28 2.02
N SER A 27 -2.55 -18.03 1.00
CA SER A 27 -2.67 -18.94 -0.16
C SER A 27 -1.37 -19.03 -0.95
N MET A 28 -0.69 -17.91 -1.14
CA MET A 28 0.61 -17.87 -1.84
C MET A 28 1.73 -18.51 -1.01
N SER A 29 1.71 -18.33 0.32
CA SER A 29 2.72 -18.91 1.22
C SER A 29 2.57 -20.43 1.36
N ALA A 30 1.38 -20.98 1.10
CA ALA A 30 1.14 -22.42 1.07
C ALA A 30 1.70 -23.09 -0.20
N LEU A 31 2.16 -22.30 -1.18
CA LEU A 31 2.85 -22.81 -2.37
C LEU A 31 4.35 -22.92 -2.08
N ASP A 32 4.98 -24.01 -2.52
CA ASP A 32 6.44 -24.22 -2.42
C ASP A 32 7.21 -23.34 -3.43
N ILE A 33 7.05 -22.01 -3.32
CA ILE A 33 7.73 -21.02 -4.16
C ILE A 33 9.04 -20.60 -3.47
N PRO A 34 10.21 -20.94 -4.03
CA PRO A 34 11.49 -20.70 -3.34
C PRO A 34 11.83 -19.21 -3.11
N GLN A 35 11.24 -18.32 -3.89
CA GLN A 35 11.49 -16.88 -3.84
C GLN A 35 10.18 -16.10 -3.98
N LEU A 36 9.37 -16.17 -2.92
CA LEU A 36 8.12 -15.43 -2.80
C LEU A 36 8.34 -14.12 -2.03
N VAL A 37 7.92 -12.99 -2.61
CA VAL A 37 8.03 -11.67 -1.99
C VAL A 37 6.66 -11.01 -1.98
N PHE A 38 6.21 -10.60 -0.80
CA PHE A 38 5.02 -9.76 -0.65
C PHE A 38 5.40 -8.29 -0.61
N LEU A 39 4.89 -7.52 -1.57
CA LEU A 39 4.97 -6.07 -1.57
C LEU A 39 3.68 -5.50 -0.99
N ARG A 40 3.75 -5.00 0.23
CA ARG A 40 2.62 -4.35 0.90
C ARG A 40 2.61 -2.86 0.57
N ALA A 41 1.69 -2.46 -0.30
CA ALA A 41 1.55 -1.07 -0.73
C ALA A 41 0.58 -0.29 0.17
N GLY A 42 0.91 0.98 0.41
CA GLY A 42 -0.01 1.98 0.97
C GLY A 42 -1.11 2.37 -0.03
N TRP A 43 -1.86 3.42 0.28
CA TRP A 43 -2.93 3.87 -0.60
C TRP A 43 -2.38 4.59 -1.84
N PHE A 44 -2.84 4.21 -3.02
CA PHE A 44 -2.31 4.75 -4.26
C PHE A 44 -2.72 6.19 -4.48
N MET A 45 -1.77 7.09 -4.70
CA MET A 45 -2.05 8.50 -5.01
C MET A 45 -2.94 8.64 -6.24
N GLU A 46 -2.82 7.72 -7.20
CA GLU A 46 -3.63 7.64 -8.41
C GLU A 46 -5.12 7.40 -8.14
N ASN A 47 -5.50 6.93 -6.95
CA ASN A 47 -6.91 6.83 -6.58
C ASN A 47 -7.58 8.21 -6.56
N PHE A 48 -6.84 9.30 -6.31
CA PHE A 48 -7.35 10.67 -6.43
C PHE A 48 -7.67 11.09 -7.86
N SER A 49 -6.96 10.55 -8.86
CA SER A 49 -7.11 10.98 -10.25
C SER A 49 -7.91 10.01 -11.12
N LYS A 50 -8.00 8.72 -10.75
CA LYS A 50 -8.49 7.68 -11.66
C LYS A 50 -9.63 6.81 -11.13
N MET A 51 -9.80 6.68 -9.81
CA MET A 51 -10.61 5.58 -9.26
C MET A 51 -11.85 6.03 -8.50
N LEU A 52 -11.82 7.21 -7.90
CA LEU A 52 -12.85 7.62 -6.91
C LEU A 52 -13.53 8.95 -7.27
N ASP A 53 -13.44 9.36 -8.54
CA ASP A 53 -14.08 10.57 -9.09
C ASP A 53 -13.89 11.86 -8.27
N PHE A 54 -12.81 11.90 -7.48
CA PHE A 54 -12.48 13.06 -6.65
C PHE A 54 -12.31 14.34 -7.47
N ALA A 55 -11.90 14.23 -8.73
CA ALA A 55 -11.81 15.36 -9.64
C ALA A 55 -13.18 15.98 -9.94
N ALA A 56 -14.22 15.17 -10.09
CA ALA A 56 -15.58 15.65 -10.25
C ALA A 56 -16.13 16.22 -8.95
N GLU A 57 -15.92 15.55 -7.81
CA GLU A 57 -16.33 16.09 -6.50
C GLU A 57 -15.66 17.45 -6.21
N ALA A 58 -14.36 17.54 -6.48
CA ALA A 58 -13.57 18.75 -6.24
C ALA A 58 -13.88 19.91 -7.19
N ALA A 59 -14.81 19.76 -8.16
CA ALA A 59 -15.21 20.84 -9.06
C ALA A 59 -15.71 22.08 -8.29
N ASP A 60 -16.38 21.86 -7.15
CA ASP A 60 -16.88 22.91 -6.26
C ASP A 60 -15.86 23.32 -5.18
N GLY A 61 -14.60 22.88 -5.31
CA GLY A 61 -13.49 23.21 -4.40
C GLY A 61 -13.41 22.33 -3.15
N THR A 62 -14.23 21.28 -3.04
CA THR A 62 -14.25 20.36 -1.89
C THR A 62 -14.45 18.92 -2.33
N PHE A 63 -13.84 17.96 -1.64
CA PHE A 63 -14.10 16.54 -1.86
C PHE A 63 -14.10 15.78 -0.52
N ALA A 64 -14.80 14.63 -0.47
CA ALA A 64 -14.95 13.88 0.77
C ALA A 64 -13.97 12.70 0.83
N THR A 65 -13.14 12.63 1.87
CA THR A 65 -12.18 11.53 2.03
C THR A 65 -12.58 10.55 3.14
N PRO A 66 -12.35 9.23 2.97
CA PRO A 66 -12.57 8.25 4.03
C PRO A 66 -11.49 8.28 5.12
N PHE A 67 -10.49 9.17 5.01
CA PHE A 67 -9.40 9.24 5.97
C PHE A 67 -9.76 10.05 7.21
N SER A 68 -9.45 9.49 8.39
CA SER A 68 -9.63 10.21 9.65
C SER A 68 -8.64 11.39 9.76
N PRO A 69 -9.12 12.59 10.15
CA PRO A 69 -8.22 13.71 10.41
C PRO A 69 -7.28 13.38 11.58
N GLY A 70 -6.03 13.84 11.52
CA GLY A 70 -5.04 13.65 12.59
C GLY A 70 -4.36 12.27 12.61
N ARG A 71 -4.74 11.34 11.73
CA ARG A 71 -4.05 10.05 11.58
C ARG A 71 -3.24 10.04 10.26
N PRO A 72 -1.92 9.76 10.30
CA PRO A 72 -1.14 9.63 9.08
C PRO A 72 -1.68 8.52 8.19
N MET A 73 -1.94 8.83 6.92
CA MET A 73 -2.31 7.87 5.90
C MET A 73 -1.12 7.65 4.96
N PRO A 74 -0.48 6.46 4.98
CA PRO A 74 0.64 6.16 4.09
C PRO A 74 0.14 6.02 2.65
N MET A 75 0.69 6.87 1.79
CA MET A 75 0.39 6.90 0.36
C MET A 75 1.63 6.58 -0.45
N VAL A 76 1.43 6.03 -1.65
CA VAL A 76 2.50 5.64 -2.57
C VAL A 76 2.03 5.84 -4.01
N SER A 77 2.93 6.17 -4.94
CA SER A 77 2.57 6.13 -6.36
C SER A 77 2.59 4.68 -6.86
N ALA A 78 1.70 4.35 -7.79
CA ALA A 78 1.73 3.05 -8.46
C ALA A 78 3.06 2.84 -9.21
N GLY A 79 3.65 3.91 -9.74
CA GLY A 79 4.95 3.89 -10.40
C GLY A 79 6.09 3.45 -9.46
N ASP A 80 6.12 3.96 -8.24
CA ASP A 80 7.13 3.56 -7.24
C ASP A 80 6.97 2.09 -6.84
N VAL A 81 5.73 1.61 -6.71
CA VAL A 81 5.47 0.18 -6.44
C VAL A 81 5.95 -0.68 -7.59
N ALA A 82 5.72 -0.27 -8.85
CA ALA A 82 6.21 -0.98 -10.02
C ALA A 82 7.75 -1.03 -10.06
N HIS A 83 8.42 0.08 -9.78
CA HIS A 83 9.88 0.15 -9.71
C HIS A 83 10.43 -0.79 -8.62
N ARG A 84 9.81 -0.77 -7.43
CA ARG A 84 10.16 -1.68 -6.34
C ARG A 84 9.88 -3.14 -6.65
N ALA A 85 8.86 -3.44 -7.45
CA ALA A 85 8.59 -4.81 -7.91
C ALA A 85 9.65 -5.31 -8.88
N ALA A 86 10.14 -4.45 -9.79
CA ALA A 86 11.25 -4.78 -10.68
C ALA A 86 12.55 -5.02 -9.90
N ASP A 87 12.80 -4.23 -8.86
CA ASP A 87 14.04 -4.28 -8.07
C ASP A 87 13.97 -5.20 -6.84
N ALA A 88 12.83 -5.86 -6.60
CA ALA A 88 12.55 -6.53 -5.33
C ALA A 88 13.66 -7.51 -4.94
N PRO A 89 14.41 -7.28 -3.84
CA PRO A 89 15.45 -8.20 -3.39
C PRO A 89 14.84 -9.52 -2.88
N HIS A 90 15.68 -10.52 -2.58
CA HIS A 90 15.25 -11.81 -2.02
C HIS A 90 14.52 -11.70 -0.65
N ILE A 91 14.46 -10.52 -0.04
CA ILE A 91 13.83 -10.23 1.25
C ILE A 91 12.73 -9.17 1.05
N ALA A 92 11.53 -9.45 1.56
CA ALA A 92 10.39 -8.55 1.47
C ALA A 92 10.65 -7.20 2.15
N CYS A 93 10.43 -6.11 1.42
CA CYS A 93 10.55 -4.74 1.93
C CYS A 93 9.17 -4.09 1.92
N ALA A 94 8.71 -3.63 3.08
CA ALA A 94 7.56 -2.72 3.15
C ALA A 94 7.92 -1.42 2.41
N VAL A 95 7.14 -1.08 1.38
CA VAL A 95 7.30 0.20 0.67
C VAL A 95 6.53 1.24 1.47
N ASN A 96 7.18 1.79 2.50
CA ASN A 96 6.65 2.92 3.26
C ASN A 96 7.56 4.14 3.07
N ALA A 97 6.97 5.28 2.72
CA ALA A 97 7.65 6.56 2.72
C ALA A 97 8.13 6.86 4.14
N ARG A 98 9.44 6.90 4.37
CA ARG A 98 10.02 7.35 5.63
C ARG A 98 9.74 8.84 5.78
N THR A 99 8.83 9.21 6.67
CA THR A 99 8.84 10.56 7.25
C THR A 99 9.91 10.57 8.35
N PRO A 100 10.90 11.48 8.34
CA PRO A 100 11.77 11.67 9.49
C PRO A 100 10.92 12.15 10.64
N SER A 101 10.98 11.48 11.79
CA SER A 101 10.38 12.00 13.01
C SER A 101 11.04 13.33 13.34
N LEU A 102 10.24 14.41 13.31
CA LEU A 102 10.58 15.66 13.96
C LEU A 102 10.74 15.33 15.46
N ARG A 103 11.98 15.31 15.94
CA ARG A 103 12.24 15.39 17.38
C ARG A 103 11.76 16.75 17.82
N THR A 104 10.61 16.80 18.46
CA THR A 104 10.30 17.86 19.41
C THR A 104 10.96 17.49 20.73
N SER A 105 12.04 18.17 21.08
CA SER A 105 12.46 18.31 22.46
C SER A 105 12.49 19.80 22.80
N PRO A 106 12.09 20.18 24.03
CA PRO A 106 11.99 21.56 24.48
C PRO A 106 13.36 22.26 24.58
#